data_AF-A0A0Q9K733-F1
#
_entry.id   AF-A0A0Q9K733-F1
#
_cell.length_a   1.000
_cell.length_b   1.000
_cell.length_c   1.000
_cell.angle_alpha   90.00
_cell.angle_beta   90.00
_cell.angle_gamma   90.00
#
_symmetry.space_group_name_H-M   'P 1'
#
loop_
_entity.id
_entity.type
_entity.pdbx_description
1 polymer ?
#
loop_
_entity_poly.entity_id
_entity_poly.type
_entity_poly.pdbx_seq_one_letter_code
_entity_poly.pdbx_strand_id
1 'polypeptide(L)'
;MNAGYGLAVRWSLTDAPADVAAQLREYVVGTSMANFMFLDGLAFKTWRMVEGQWFEGTYVFDAAKDRDEFCEDFTGKAADSAGSQIIGSSPTEITPFEVVAIAEGPAQFRRGPGPGSR
;
A
#
# COMPACT_ATOMS: atom_id res chain seq x y z
N MET A 1 20.70 10.43 5.60
CA MET A 1 20.14 9.10 5.28
C MET A 1 19.22 8.75 6.43
N ASN A 2 17.92 8.90 6.24
CA ASN A 2 16.91 8.35 7.14
C ASN A 2 16.39 7.04 6.51
N ALA A 3 15.72 6.19 7.28
CA ALA A 3 15.09 4.99 6.73
C ALA A 3 13.66 5.27 6.21
N GLY A 4 13.25 6.54 6.22
CA GLY A 4 11.97 7.04 5.74
C GLY A 4 10.87 7.15 6.79
N TYR A 5 9.73 7.67 6.35
CA TYR A 5 8.54 7.91 7.14
C TYR A 5 7.40 7.05 6.62
N GLY A 6 6.85 6.22 7.51
CA GLY A 6 5.89 5.20 7.15
C GLY A 6 4.43 5.66 7.20
N LEU A 7 3.62 5.09 6.32
CA LEU A 7 2.17 5.09 6.40
C LEU A 7 1.64 3.71 6.04
N ALA A 8 0.76 3.15 6.87
CA ALA A 8 0.02 1.93 6.56
C ALA A 8 -1.45 2.27 6.37
N VAL A 9 -2.06 1.77 5.30
CA VAL A 9 -3.50 1.84 5.07
C VAL A 9 -4.02 0.43 4.94
N ARG A 10 -4.89 0.01 5.86
CA ARG A 10 -5.37 -1.36 5.97
C ARG A 10 -6.87 -1.46 5.79
N TRP A 11 -7.30 -2.43 5.01
CA TRP A 11 -8.69 -2.85 4.84
C TRP A 11 -8.88 -4.25 5.40
N SER A 12 -10.03 -4.49 6.01
CA SER A 12 -10.51 -5.85 6.29
C SER A 12 -10.95 -6.51 4.98
N LEU A 13 -10.62 -7.78 4.82
CA LEU A 13 -11.21 -8.66 3.80
C LEU A 13 -12.20 -9.66 4.42
N THR A 14 -12.47 -9.55 5.72
CA THR A 14 -13.52 -10.33 6.38
C THR A 14 -14.85 -9.99 5.73
N ASP A 15 -15.61 -10.99 5.31
CA ASP A 15 -16.90 -10.87 4.62
C ASP A 15 -16.86 -10.14 3.26
N ALA A 16 -15.67 -9.87 2.72
CA ALA A 16 -15.52 -9.31 1.38
C ALA A 16 -15.93 -10.33 0.29
N PRO A 17 -16.27 -9.87 -0.93
CA PRO A 17 -16.62 -10.77 -2.04
C PRO A 17 -15.55 -11.84 -2.30
N ALA A 18 -15.97 -13.04 -2.72
CA ALA A 18 -15.07 -14.19 -2.86
C ALA A 18 -13.91 -13.97 -3.85
N ASP A 19 -14.09 -13.09 -4.83
CA ASP A 19 -13.12 -12.76 -5.87
C ASP A 19 -12.29 -11.50 -5.57
N VAL A 20 -12.49 -10.86 -4.41
CA VAL A 20 -11.81 -9.61 -4.02
C VAL A 20 -10.29 -9.73 -4.10
N ALA A 21 -9.72 -10.87 -3.69
CA ALA A 21 -8.28 -11.08 -3.70
C ALA A 21 -7.71 -11.18 -5.12
N ALA A 22 -8.49 -11.68 -6.09
CA ALA A 22 -8.09 -11.70 -7.49
C ALA A 22 -8.16 -10.28 -8.07
N GLN A 23 -9.26 -9.57 -7.83
CA GLN A 23 -9.44 -8.18 -8.29
C GLN A 23 -8.36 -7.24 -7.73
N LEU A 24 -7.99 -7.39 -6.45
CA LEU A 24 -6.92 -6.60 -5.83
C LEU A 24 -5.57 -6.85 -6.49
N ARG A 25 -5.25 -8.11 -6.84
CA ARG A 25 -4.00 -8.42 -7.56
C ARG A 25 -3.97 -7.80 -8.95
N GLU A 26 -5.07 -7.95 -9.69
CA GLU A 26 -5.21 -7.38 -11.03
C GLU A 26 -5.05 -5.86 -10.98
N TYR A 27 -5.76 -5.20 -10.06
CA TYR A 27 -5.64 -3.75 -9.86
C TYR A 27 -4.21 -3.33 -9.47
N VAL A 28 -3.56 -4.04 -8.56
CA VAL A 28 -2.21 -3.70 -8.11
C VAL A 28 -1.21 -3.80 -9.26
N VAL A 29 -1.21 -4.92 -9.98
CA VAL A 29 -0.23 -5.19 -11.04
C VAL A 29 -0.52 -4.35 -12.29
N GLY A 30 -1.80 -4.22 -12.68
CA GLY A 30 -2.20 -3.52 -13.89
C GLY A 30 -2.22 -2.00 -13.77
N THR A 31 -2.51 -1.46 -12.59
CA THR A 31 -2.80 -0.03 -12.43
C THR A 31 -2.04 0.61 -11.27
N SER A 32 -2.19 0.08 -10.04
CA SER A 32 -1.67 0.73 -8.84
C SER A 32 -0.15 0.89 -8.90
N MET A 33 0.58 -0.15 -9.33
CA MET A 33 2.03 -0.12 -9.41
C MET A 33 2.53 1.04 -10.30
N ALA A 34 1.94 1.23 -11.48
CA ALA A 34 2.31 2.32 -12.38
C ALA A 34 2.10 3.71 -11.76
N ASN A 35 0.97 3.91 -11.07
CA ASN A 35 0.65 5.19 -10.45
C ASN A 35 1.65 5.59 -9.36
N PHE A 36 2.10 4.62 -8.54
CA PHE A 36 2.99 4.91 -7.41
C PHE A 36 4.47 4.94 -7.78
N MET A 37 4.89 4.36 -8.91
CA MET A 37 6.29 4.44 -9.37
C MET A 37 6.77 5.88 -9.64
N PHE A 38 5.84 6.82 -9.82
CA PHE A 38 6.15 8.22 -10.13
C PHE A 38 5.64 9.20 -9.08
N LEU A 39 5.22 8.71 -7.91
CA LEU A 39 4.79 9.58 -6.83
C LEU A 39 6.02 10.24 -6.20
N ASP A 40 6.07 11.57 -6.23
CA ASP A 40 7.18 12.34 -5.66
C ASP A 40 7.29 12.11 -4.15
N GLY A 41 8.52 12.09 -3.63
CA GLY A 41 8.81 11.81 -2.21
C GLY A 41 8.61 10.36 -1.75
N LEU A 42 7.99 9.48 -2.55
CA LEU A 42 7.81 8.07 -2.21
C LEU A 42 9.08 7.27 -2.49
N ALA A 43 9.69 6.70 -1.44
CA ALA A 43 10.88 5.85 -1.57
C ALA A 43 10.52 4.44 -2.05
N PHE A 44 9.51 3.82 -1.42
CA PHE A 44 8.91 2.58 -1.92
C PHE A 44 7.52 2.35 -1.33
N LYS A 45 6.75 1.53 -2.03
CA LYS A 45 5.45 1.03 -1.58
C LYS A 45 5.40 -0.48 -1.74
N THR A 46 4.82 -1.15 -0.76
CA THR A 46 4.46 -2.55 -0.86
C THR A 46 2.95 -2.72 -0.69
N TRP A 47 2.37 -3.62 -1.47
CA TRP A 47 1.00 -4.10 -1.28
C TRP A 47 1.08 -5.46 -0.61
N ARG A 48 0.42 -5.59 0.53
CA ARG A 48 0.46 -6.78 1.38
C ARG A 48 -0.96 -7.32 1.51
N MET A 49 -1.11 -8.63 1.53
CA MET A 49 -2.43 -9.25 1.63
C MET A 49 -2.35 -10.58 2.36
N VAL A 50 -3.33 -10.83 3.22
CA VAL A 50 -3.67 -12.15 3.73
C VAL A 50 -5.13 -12.38 3.34
N GLU A 51 -5.36 -13.32 2.42
CA GLU A 51 -6.69 -13.59 1.86
C GLU A 51 -7.72 -13.88 2.95
N GLY A 52 -8.91 -13.30 2.81
CA GLY A 52 -9.99 -13.41 3.79
C GLY A 52 -9.77 -12.66 5.11
N GLN A 53 -8.60 -12.02 5.31
CA GLN A 53 -8.30 -11.27 6.52
C GLN A 53 -8.09 -9.79 6.24
N TRP A 54 -7.08 -9.43 5.45
CA TRP A 54 -6.76 -8.02 5.20
C TRP A 54 -5.96 -7.78 3.93
N PHE A 55 -6.11 -6.56 3.41
CA PHE A 55 -5.28 -5.97 2.36
C PHE A 55 -4.66 -4.68 2.90
N GLU A 56 -3.41 -4.39 2.54
CA GLU A 56 -2.72 -3.22 3.05
C GLU A 56 -1.79 -2.60 2.00
N GLY A 57 -1.84 -1.27 1.88
CA GLY A 57 -0.78 -0.49 1.25
C GLY A 57 0.16 0.06 2.32
N THR A 58 1.44 -0.33 2.25
CA THR A 58 2.51 0.22 3.10
C THR A 58 3.37 1.17 2.27
N TYR A 59 3.50 2.41 2.72
CA TYR A 59 4.24 3.48 2.05
C TYR A 59 5.42 3.88 2.91
N VAL A 60 6.55 4.17 2.27
CA VAL A 60 7.72 4.78 2.91
C VAL A 60 8.13 6.01 2.10
N PHE A 61 8.12 7.17 2.75
CA PHE A 61 8.47 8.47 2.16
C PHE A 61 9.84 8.95 2.64
N ASP A 62 10.53 9.77 1.85
CA ASP A 62 11.83 10.36 2.22
C ASP A 62 11.70 11.47 3.29
N ALA A 63 10.58 12.19 3.29
CA ALA A 63 10.29 13.24 4.26
C ALA A 63 8.95 13.03 5.00
N ALA A 64 8.91 13.46 6.27
CA ALA A 64 7.69 13.41 7.08
C ALA A 64 6.56 14.24 6.44
N LYS A 65 6.91 15.40 5.88
CA LYS A 65 5.98 16.28 5.18
C LYS A 65 5.23 15.55 4.06
N ASP A 66 5.95 14.83 3.20
CA ASP A 66 5.34 14.12 2.07
C ASP A 66 4.39 13.01 2.57
N ARG A 67 4.78 12.31 3.65
CA ARG A 67 3.93 11.32 4.32
C ARG A 67 2.67 11.97 4.90
N ASP A 68 2.81 13.09 5.59
CA ASP A 68 1.71 13.80 6.26
C ASP A 68 0.72 14.37 5.24
N GLU A 69 1.21 15.03 4.18
CA GLU A 69 0.38 15.55 3.07
C GLU A 69 -0.36 14.42 2.35
N PHE A 70 0.33 13.31 2.07
CA PHE A 70 -0.31 12.13 1.48
C PHE A 70 -1.35 11.51 2.43
N CYS A 71 -1.07 11.45 3.73
CA CYS A 71 -1.99 10.90 4.72
C CYS A 71 -3.28 11.72 4.81
N GLU A 72 -3.16 13.06 4.83
CA GLU A 72 -4.30 13.96 4.86
C GLU A 72 -5.17 13.80 3.60
N ASP A 73 -4.56 13.90 2.41
CA ASP A 73 -5.24 13.72 1.12
C ASP A 73 -5.89 12.33 1.00
N PHE A 74 -5.17 11.27 1.38
CA PHE A 74 -5.70 9.91 1.32
C PHE A 74 -6.88 9.71 2.27
N THR A 75 -6.80 10.24 3.50
CA THR A 75 -7.87 10.11 4.49
C THR A 75 -9.17 10.72 3.99
N GLY A 76 -9.10 11.89 3.33
CA GLY A 76 -10.27 12.56 2.77
C GLY A 76 -11.00 11.78 1.67
N LYS A 77 -10.28 10.90 0.94
CA LYS A 77 -10.83 10.06 -0.14
C LYS A 77 -10.80 8.57 0.15
N ALA A 78 -10.60 8.18 1.41
CA ALA A 78 -10.33 6.80 1.77
C ALA A 78 -11.47 5.86 1.36
N ALA A 79 -12.73 6.26 1.55
CA ALA A 79 -13.91 5.48 1.16
C ALA A 79 -14.05 5.32 -0.38
N ASP A 80 -13.57 6.30 -1.15
CA ASP A 80 -13.67 6.32 -2.61
C ASP A 80 -12.41 5.79 -3.30
N SER A 81 -11.39 5.41 -2.54
CA SER A 81 -10.18 4.83 -3.09
C SER A 81 -10.48 3.52 -3.84
N ALA A 82 -9.72 3.22 -4.89
CA ALA A 82 -9.94 2.01 -5.69
C ALA A 82 -9.90 0.73 -4.85
N GLY A 83 -9.04 0.66 -3.83
CA GLY A 83 -9.01 -0.46 -2.88
C GLY A 83 -10.34 -0.60 -2.13
N SER A 84 -10.89 0.52 -1.63
CA SER A 84 -12.18 0.52 -0.95
C SER A 84 -13.35 0.15 -1.86
N GLN A 85 -13.33 0.61 -3.11
CA GLN A 85 -14.37 0.28 -4.09
C GLN A 85 -14.34 -1.21 -4.47
N ILE A 86 -13.15 -1.80 -4.64
CA ILE A 86 -12.98 -3.24 -4.90
C ILE A 86 -13.41 -4.08 -3.68
N ILE A 87 -13.05 -3.65 -2.48
CA ILE A 87 -13.33 -4.39 -1.24
C ILE A 87 -14.79 -4.22 -0.80
N GLY A 88 -15.42 -3.08 -1.13
CA GLY A 88 -16.77 -2.72 -0.71
C GLY A 88 -16.82 -2.02 0.65
N SER A 89 -15.68 -1.65 1.24
CA SER A 89 -15.60 -0.93 2.52
C SER A 89 -14.41 0.01 2.57
N SER A 90 -14.49 1.04 3.43
CA SER A 90 -13.34 1.91 3.73
C SER A 90 -12.20 1.15 4.43
N PRO A 91 -10.98 1.72 4.51
CA PRO A 91 -9.94 1.19 5.37
C PRO A 91 -10.43 1.14 6.83
N THR A 92 -9.99 0.13 7.58
CA THR A 92 -10.19 0.03 9.03
C THR A 92 -9.13 0.82 9.80
N GLU A 93 -7.94 0.99 9.22
CA GLU A 93 -6.81 1.69 9.84
C GLU A 93 -6.05 2.53 8.80
N ILE A 94 -5.69 3.75 9.18
CA ILE A 94 -4.72 4.61 8.50
C ILE A 94 -3.73 5.05 9.58
N THR A 95 -2.51 4.53 9.52
CA THR A 95 -1.56 4.62 10.64
C THR A 95 -0.21 5.12 10.17
N PRO A 96 0.16 6.36 10.52
CA PRO A 96 1.53 6.85 10.39
C PRO A 96 2.47 6.06 11.31
N PHE A 97 3.68 5.74 10.84
CA PHE A 97 4.68 5.05 11.66
C PHE A 97 6.12 5.50 11.34
N GLU A 98 7.05 5.20 12.24
CA GLU A 98 8.49 5.44 12.04
C GLU A 98 9.16 4.21 11.41
N VAL A 99 9.96 4.41 10.37
CA VAL A 99 10.88 3.38 9.91
C VAL A 99 12.18 3.53 10.69
N VAL A 100 12.38 2.67 11.69
CA VAL A 100 13.56 2.74 12.56
C VAL A 100 14.84 2.37 11.80
N ALA A 101 14.79 1.37 10.92
CA ALA A 101 15.90 0.97 10.07
C ALA A 101 15.43 0.12 8.88
N ILE A 102 16.21 0.13 7.79
CA ILE A 102 16.08 -0.80 6.67
C ILE A 102 17.44 -1.48 6.47
N ALA A 103 17.44 -2.80 6.40
CA ALA A 103 18.61 -3.59 6.04
C ALA A 103 18.44 -4.11 4.61
N GLU A 104 19.36 -3.77 3.72
CA GLU A 104 19.46 -4.43 2.41
C GLU A 104 20.26 -5.72 2.56
N GLY A 105 19.60 -6.86 2.31
CA GLY A 105 20.24 -8.17 2.38
C GLY A 105 21.02 -8.53 1.10
N PRO A 106 21.84 -9.60 1.13
CA PRO A 106 22.66 -10.01 -0.03
C PRO A 106 21.89 -10.34 -1.31
N ALA A 107 20.58 -10.62 -1.21
CA ALA A 107 19.72 -10.89 -2.35
C ALA A 107 19.22 -9.62 -3.08
N GLN A 108 19.56 -8.42 -2.56
CA GLN A 108 19.15 -7.11 -3.05
C GLN A 108 17.63 -6.88 -3.08
N PHE A 109 17.23 -5.63 -3.36
CA PHE A 109 15.82 -5.30 -3.58
C PHE A 109 15.31 -5.82 -4.92
N ARG A 110 14.18 -6.53 -4.89
CA ARG A 110 13.42 -6.91 -6.10
C ARG A 110 12.15 -6.09 -6.17
N ARG A 111 12.09 -5.21 -7.18
CA ARG A 111 10.85 -4.49 -7.53
C ARG A 111 10.09 -5.26 -8.62
N GLY A 112 8.76 -5.25 -8.56
CA GLY A 112 7.91 -5.89 -9.55
C GLY A 112 6.63 -6.48 -8.95
N PRO A 113 5.86 -7.21 -9.76
CA PRO A 113 4.63 -7.85 -9.29
C PRO A 113 4.93 -8.99 -8.30
N GLY A 114 3.90 -9.38 -7.54
CA GLY A 114 4.00 -10.44 -6.54
C GLY A 114 4.16 -11.84 -7.14
N PRO A 115 4.31 -12.87 -6.28
CA PRO A 115 4.41 -14.25 -6.72
C PRO A 115 3.19 -14.68 -7.54
N GLY A 116 3.43 -15.44 -8.62
CA GLY A 116 2.37 -15.98 -9.47
C GLY A 116 1.81 -15.00 -10.52
N SER A 117 2.25 -13.75 -10.52
CA SER A 117 2.02 -12.83 -11.63
C SER A 117 2.96 -13.20 -12.77
N ARG A 118 2.41 -13.78 -13.85
CA ARG A 118 3.11 -13.96 -15.13
C ARG A 118 3.02 -12.70 -15.97
#